data_AF-A0A353NGT8-F1
#
_entry.id   AF-A0A353NGT8-F1
#
_cell.length_a   1.000
_cell.length_b   1.000
_cell.length_c   1.000
_cell.angle_alpha   90.00
_cell.angle_beta   90.00
_cell.angle_gamma   90.00
#
_symmetry.space_group_name_H-M   'P 1'
#
loop_
_entity.id
_entity.type
_entity.pdbx_description
1 polymer ?
#
loop_
_entity_poly.entity_id
_entity_poly.type
_entity_poly.pdbx_seq_one_letter_code
_entity_poly.pdbx_strand_id
1 'polypeptide(L)'
;MKIVILEHPRVASDHHFNDIANTPLCSCLMGGYAAAALNQAGFPSTLLDHAEPHATFAGTLDAVLAQAPDLLAINAVFFWEHTGRLFEFFAELRRRGFAGHLNLFGFFPSLVHREILEASAAVDSLAVGEFEHTLCELAARLAAGRPT
;
A
#
# COMPACT_ATOMS: atom_id res chain seq x y z
N MET A 1 -17.60 -4.69 -1.26
CA MET A 1 -16.30 -4.83 -0.58
C MET A 1 -15.82 -3.44 -0.16
N LYS A 2 -15.04 -3.35 0.91
CA LYS A 2 -14.41 -2.11 1.38
C LYS A 2 -12.95 -2.08 0.93
N ILE A 3 -12.57 -1.04 0.20
CA ILE A 3 -11.20 -0.86 -0.30
C ILE A 3 -10.59 0.37 0.37
N VAL A 4 -9.37 0.19 0.87
CA VAL A 4 -8.53 1.28 1.36
C VAL A 4 -7.27 1.33 0.53
N ILE A 5 -6.96 2.52 0.02
CA ILE A 5 -5.68 2.84 -0.59
C ILE A 5 -4.86 3.57 0.45
N LEU A 6 -3.63 3.13 0.69
CA LEU A 6 -2.75 3.70 1.70
C LEU A 6 -1.49 4.28 1.06
N GLU A 7 -1.25 5.55 1.32
CA GLU A 7 0.07 6.18 1.24
C GLU A 7 0.68 6.12 2.65
N HIS A 8 1.71 5.30 2.85
CA HIS A 8 2.22 5.02 4.20
C HIS A 8 3.20 6.09 4.70
N PRO A 9 3.44 6.18 6.04
CA PRO A 9 4.47 7.05 6.60
C PRO A 9 5.84 6.82 5.98
N ARG A 10 6.62 7.90 5.83
CA ARG A 10 7.98 7.84 5.30
C ARG A 10 9.00 8.06 6.40
N VAL A 11 10.13 7.38 6.28
CA VAL A 11 11.27 7.53 7.20
C VAL A 11 12.45 8.05 6.38
N ALA A 12 12.95 9.22 6.75
CA ALA A 12 14.12 9.80 6.12
C ALA A 12 15.35 8.94 6.39
N SER A 13 16.22 8.80 5.37
CA SER A 13 17.55 8.20 5.51
C SER A 13 18.56 9.29 5.81
N ASP A 14 19.46 9.05 6.77
CA ASP A 14 20.55 9.98 7.09
C ASP A 14 21.66 9.92 6.02
N HIS A 15 21.79 8.78 5.33
CA HIS A 15 22.87 8.52 4.37
C HIS A 15 22.47 8.75 2.92
N HIS A 16 21.19 8.58 2.60
CA HIS A 16 20.66 8.58 1.24
C HIS A 16 19.49 9.55 1.09
N PHE A 17 19.47 10.62 1.90
CA PHE A 17 18.42 11.62 1.84
C PHE A 17 18.27 12.13 0.40
N ASN A 18 17.09 11.92 -0.16
CA ASN A 18 16.73 12.38 -1.49
C ASN A 18 15.47 13.24 -1.37
N ASP A 19 15.65 14.51 -1.70
CA ASP A 19 14.63 15.55 -1.67
C ASP A 19 13.40 15.15 -2.49
N ILE A 20 13.61 14.44 -3.61
CA ILE A 20 12.56 14.03 -4.55
C ILE A 20 11.74 12.85 -4.01
N ALA A 21 12.39 11.86 -3.39
CA ALA A 21 11.71 10.69 -2.82
C ALA A 21 10.94 11.03 -1.53
N ASN A 22 11.35 12.09 -0.83
CA ASN A 22 10.73 12.56 0.42
C ASN A 22 9.80 13.77 0.23
N THR A 23 9.57 14.23 -1.01
CA THR A 23 8.61 15.31 -1.27
C THR A 23 7.19 14.92 -0.82
N PRO A 24 6.43 15.81 -0.16
CA PRO A 24 5.01 15.62 0.14
C PRO A 24 4.16 15.28 -1.11
N LEU A 25 2.94 14.78 -0.89
CA LEU A 25 2.02 14.26 -1.91
C LEU A 25 1.62 15.21 -3.05
N CYS A 26 2.00 16.49 -3.00
CA CYS A 26 1.87 17.37 -4.16
C CYS A 26 2.65 16.88 -5.40
N SER A 27 3.54 15.89 -5.27
CA SER A 27 4.36 15.37 -6.38
C SER A 27 4.11 13.90 -6.78
N CYS A 28 3.29 13.12 -6.07
CA CYS A 28 3.09 11.68 -6.36
C CYS A 28 1.60 11.33 -6.44
N LEU A 29 1.04 11.19 -7.64
CA LEU A 29 -0.40 10.97 -7.85
C LEU A 29 -0.83 9.50 -7.82
N MET A 30 0.06 8.57 -7.45
CA MET A 30 -0.19 7.13 -7.57
C MET A 30 -1.45 6.67 -6.82
N GLY A 31 -1.58 6.98 -5.51
CA GLY A 31 -2.79 6.66 -4.75
C GLY A 31 -4.06 7.32 -5.29
N GLY A 32 -3.94 8.53 -5.84
CA GLY A 32 -5.04 9.24 -6.49
C GLY A 32 -5.50 8.56 -7.78
N TYR A 33 -4.56 8.11 -8.63
CA TYR A 33 -4.88 7.34 -9.84
C TYR A 33 -5.48 5.98 -9.51
N ALA A 34 -4.95 5.28 -8.50
CA ALA A 34 -5.53 4.03 -8.02
C ALA A 34 -6.99 4.23 -7.58
N ALA A 35 -7.26 5.29 -6.80
CA ALA A 35 -8.59 5.61 -6.31
C ALA A 35 -9.55 5.95 -7.47
N ALA A 36 -9.10 6.79 -8.40
CA ALA A 36 -9.88 7.18 -9.56
C ALA A 36 -10.23 5.99 -10.46
N ALA A 37 -9.26 5.12 -10.74
CA ALA A 37 -9.47 3.90 -11.54
C ALA A 37 -10.48 2.95 -10.88
N LEU A 38 -10.30 2.66 -9.59
CA LEU A 38 -11.23 1.81 -8.84
C LEU A 38 -12.64 2.40 -8.79
N ASN A 39 -12.77 3.70 -8.54
CA ASN A 39 -14.05 4.40 -8.54
C ASN A 39 -14.74 4.31 -9.92
N GLN A 40 -13.99 4.49 -11.01
CA GLN A 40 -14.52 4.36 -12.38
C GLN A 40 -14.98 2.92 -12.69
N ALA A 41 -14.29 1.92 -12.14
CA ALA A 41 -14.66 0.50 -12.28
C ALA A 41 -15.82 0.06 -11.36
N GLY A 42 -16.42 0.98 -10.59
CA GLY A 42 -17.54 0.67 -9.70
C GLY A 42 -17.13 0.12 -8.33
N PHE A 43 -15.87 0.31 -7.93
CA PHE A 43 -15.35 -0.07 -6.61
C PHE A 43 -14.92 1.18 -5.82
N PRO A 44 -15.85 1.85 -5.11
CA PRO A 44 -15.52 3.00 -4.28
C PRO A 44 -14.40 2.69 -3.29
N SER A 45 -13.38 3.55 -3.24
CA SER A 45 -12.21 3.39 -2.37
C SER A 45 -11.98 4.60 -1.46
N THR A 46 -11.46 4.34 -0.27
CA THR A 46 -11.01 5.38 0.66
C THR A 46 -9.50 5.54 0.52
N LEU A 47 -9.04 6.75 0.17
CA LEU A 47 -7.62 7.10 0.19
C LEU A 47 -7.24 7.57 1.61
N LEU A 48 -6.36 6.82 2.28
CA LEU A 48 -5.70 7.23 3.51
C LEU A 48 -4.31 7.74 3.17
N ASP A 49 -4.15 9.06 3.24
CA ASP A 49 -2.86 9.71 3.10
C ASP A 49 -2.19 9.84 4.48
N HIS A 50 -1.20 8.99 4.71
CA HIS A 50 -0.36 9.00 5.89
C HIS A 50 1.12 9.21 5.51
N ALA A 51 1.41 9.79 4.33
CA ALA A 51 2.78 10.17 3.96
C ALA A 51 3.21 11.51 4.59
N GLU A 52 2.31 12.17 5.33
CA GLU A 52 2.57 13.45 5.99
C GLU A 52 3.60 13.35 7.14
N PRO A 53 4.35 14.44 7.45
CA PRO A 53 5.45 14.41 8.42
C PRO A 53 5.11 13.94 9.85
N HIS A 54 3.85 14.00 10.25
CA HIS A 54 3.40 13.64 11.61
C HIS A 54 2.73 12.27 11.68
N ALA A 55 2.50 11.62 10.54
CA ALA A 55 1.94 10.29 10.50
C ALA A 55 2.95 9.27 11.04
N THR A 56 2.48 8.33 11.83
CA THR A 56 3.30 7.26 12.41
C THR A 56 2.80 5.90 11.97
N PHE A 57 3.67 4.90 11.90
CA PHE A 57 3.26 3.53 11.58
C PHE A 57 2.22 3.00 12.58
N ALA A 58 2.36 3.31 13.87
CA ALA A 58 1.40 2.89 14.89
C ALA A 58 0.01 3.51 14.66
N GLY A 59 -0.07 4.83 14.46
CA GLY A 59 -1.34 5.50 14.16
C GLY A 59 -1.95 5.06 12.83
N THR A 60 -1.11 4.79 11.83
CA THR A 60 -1.54 4.24 10.53
C THR A 60 -2.14 2.84 10.70
N LEU A 61 -1.53 2.01 11.53
CA LEU A 61 -2.01 0.68 11.81
C LEU A 61 -3.40 0.71 12.45
N ASP A 62 -3.59 1.58 13.45
CA ASP A 62 -4.89 1.78 14.09
C ASP A 62 -5.93 2.31 13.10
N ALA A 63 -5.57 3.26 12.24
CA ALA A 63 -6.47 3.81 11.22
C ALA A 63 -6.91 2.73 10.21
N VAL A 64 -5.98 1.91 9.71
CA VAL A 64 -6.28 0.81 8.79
C VAL A 64 -7.19 -0.23 9.46
N LEU A 65 -6.87 -0.65 10.68
CA LEU A 65 -7.65 -1.64 11.41
C LEU A 65 -9.05 -1.14 11.77
N ALA A 66 -9.19 0.15 12.11
CA ALA A 66 -10.50 0.77 12.35
C ALA A 66 -11.37 0.79 11.07
N GLN A 67 -10.74 0.84 9.89
CA GLN A 67 -11.45 0.72 8.64
C GLN A 67 -11.82 -0.74 8.32
N ALA A 68 -11.05 -1.74 8.76
CA ALA A 68 -11.27 -3.15 8.43
C ALA A 68 -11.54 -3.40 6.92
N PRO A 69 -10.64 -3.00 6.01
CA PRO A 69 -10.86 -3.17 4.58
C PRO A 69 -10.77 -4.64 4.14
N ASP A 70 -11.57 -5.00 3.14
CA ASP A 70 -11.46 -6.29 2.43
C ASP A 70 -10.24 -6.31 1.50
N LEU A 71 -9.85 -5.15 0.97
CA LEU A 71 -8.63 -4.93 0.19
C LEU A 71 -7.90 -3.68 0.70
N LEU A 72 -6.66 -3.88 1.15
CA LEU A 72 -5.70 -2.83 1.46
C LEU A 72 -4.67 -2.76 0.32
N ALA A 73 -4.75 -1.73 -0.52
CA ALA A 73 -3.79 -1.46 -1.59
C ALA A 73 -2.81 -0.38 -1.12
N ILE A 74 -1.53 -0.69 -1.04
CA ILE A 74 -0.51 0.21 -0.49
C ILE A 74 0.41 0.67 -1.61
N ASN A 75 0.52 1.99 -1.82
CA ASN A 75 1.61 2.54 -2.62
C ASN A 75 2.90 2.37 -1.83
N ALA A 76 3.69 1.36 -2.15
CA ALA A 76 4.87 1.01 -1.39
C ALA A 76 6.09 1.81 -1.87
N VAL A 77 6.74 2.50 -0.93
CA VAL A 77 7.95 3.29 -1.12
C VAL A 77 9.01 2.80 -0.14
N PHE A 78 10.22 2.49 -0.64
CA PHE A 78 11.32 2.03 0.19
C PHE A 78 12.02 3.18 0.93
N PHE A 79 12.72 2.87 2.02
CA PHE A 79 13.38 3.85 2.89
C PHE A 79 14.86 3.55 3.12
N TRP A 80 15.53 3.01 2.12
CA TRP A 80 16.93 2.58 2.22
C TRP A 80 17.14 1.64 3.43
N GLU A 81 18.00 2.00 4.39
CA GLU A 81 18.28 1.26 5.62
C GLU A 81 17.03 1.02 6.50
N HIS A 82 15.98 1.83 6.35
CA HIS A 82 14.76 1.73 7.16
C HIS A 82 13.63 0.94 6.49
N THR A 83 13.85 0.38 5.30
CA THR A 83 12.81 -0.36 4.56
C THR A 83 12.23 -1.52 5.38
N GLY A 84 13.02 -2.11 6.29
CA GLY A 84 12.54 -3.12 7.25
C GLY A 84 11.30 -2.70 8.04
N ARG A 85 11.14 -1.40 8.36
CA ARG A 85 9.98 -0.87 9.10
C ARG A 85 8.66 -1.05 8.36
N LEU A 86 8.69 -1.03 7.02
CA LEU A 86 7.51 -1.28 6.20
C LEU A 86 7.06 -2.74 6.30
N PHE A 87 8.00 -3.67 6.31
CA PHE A 87 7.71 -5.10 6.49
C PHE A 87 7.27 -5.44 7.92
N GLU A 88 7.87 -4.81 8.93
CA GLU A 88 7.39 -4.87 10.32
C GLU A 88 5.94 -4.41 10.43
N PHE A 89 5.57 -3.33 9.73
CA PHE A 89 4.19 -2.84 9.66
C PHE A 89 3.23 -3.88 9.05
N PHE A 90 3.61 -4.56 7.96
CA PHE A 90 2.77 -5.62 7.37
C PHE A 90 2.60 -6.81 8.31
N ALA A 91 3.69 -7.25 8.95
CA ALA A 91 3.65 -8.34 9.92
C ALA A 91 2.75 -7.98 11.13
N GLU A 92 2.86 -6.73 11.61
CA GLU A 92 2.06 -6.21 12.70
C GLU A 92 0.57 -6.12 12.35
N LEU A 93 0.20 -5.72 11.11
CA LEU A 93 -1.18 -5.75 10.64
C LEU A 93 -1.78 -7.15 10.77
N ARG A 94 -1.06 -8.17 10.27
CA ARG A 94 -1.49 -9.57 10.38
C ARG A 94 -1.59 -10.03 11.82
N ARG A 95 -0.58 -9.73 12.64
CA ARG A 95 -0.56 -10.08 14.07
C ARG A 95 -1.73 -9.49 14.84
N ARG A 96 -2.20 -8.29 14.45
CA ARG A 96 -3.35 -7.61 15.02
C ARG A 96 -4.70 -7.98 14.38
N GLY A 97 -4.73 -9.01 13.53
CA GLY A 97 -5.96 -9.61 13.02
C GLY A 97 -6.46 -9.02 11.72
N PHE A 98 -5.63 -8.29 10.96
CA PHE A 98 -5.98 -7.90 9.60
C PHE A 98 -6.11 -9.14 8.70
N ALA A 99 -7.34 -9.45 8.30
CA ALA A 99 -7.69 -10.61 7.48
C ALA A 99 -8.03 -10.26 6.02
N GLY A 100 -8.05 -8.96 5.67
CA GLY A 100 -8.26 -8.52 4.30
C GLY A 100 -7.07 -8.85 3.39
N HIS A 101 -7.27 -8.66 2.09
CA HIS A 101 -6.23 -8.86 1.08
C HIS A 101 -5.25 -7.67 1.12
N LEU A 102 -3.96 -7.94 1.27
CA LEU A 102 -2.88 -6.94 1.27
C LEU A 102 -2.18 -6.95 -0.09
N ASN A 103 -2.34 -5.87 -0.84
CA ASN A 103 -1.69 -5.65 -2.12
C ASN A 103 -0.70 -4.48 -2.05
N LEU A 104 0.43 -4.61 -2.74
CA LEU A 104 1.38 -3.52 -2.94
C LEU A 104 1.39 -3.06 -4.40
N PHE A 105 1.46 -1.76 -4.63
CA PHE A 105 1.61 -1.17 -5.96
C PHE A 105 2.61 0.00 -5.93
N GLY A 106 2.96 0.49 -7.12
CA GLY A 106 3.91 1.60 -7.28
C GLY A 106 5.30 1.14 -7.69
N PHE A 107 6.26 2.07 -7.61
CA PHE A 107 7.58 1.89 -8.21
C PHE A 107 8.42 0.80 -7.52
N PHE A 108 8.53 0.85 -6.19
CA PHE A 108 9.29 -0.13 -5.42
C PHE A 108 8.82 -1.57 -5.63
N PRO A 109 7.53 -1.91 -5.47
CA PRO A 109 7.06 -3.27 -5.68
C PRO A 109 7.18 -3.70 -7.15
N SER A 110 7.16 -2.78 -8.11
CA SER A 110 7.39 -3.12 -9.51
C SER A 110 8.84 -3.57 -9.78
N LEU A 111 9.81 -2.96 -9.10
CA LEU A 111 11.24 -3.26 -9.30
C LEU A 111 11.71 -4.55 -8.62
N VAL A 112 11.23 -4.84 -7.41
CA VAL A 112 11.72 -5.94 -6.56
C VAL A 112 10.60 -6.84 -6.04
N HIS A 113 9.60 -7.10 -6.90
CA HIS A 113 8.40 -7.87 -6.53
C HIS A 113 8.72 -9.27 -5.99
N ARG A 114 9.76 -9.93 -6.52
CA ARG A 114 10.12 -11.29 -6.11
C ARG A 114 10.69 -11.30 -4.70
N GLU A 115 11.61 -10.40 -4.44
CA GLU A 115 12.28 -10.23 -3.15
C GLU A 115 11.26 -9.85 -2.07
N ILE A 116 10.27 -9.02 -2.40
CA ILE A 116 9.19 -8.67 -1.47
C ILE A 116 8.36 -9.89 -1.09
N LEU A 117 7.93 -10.70 -2.07
CA LEU A 117 7.14 -11.91 -1.81
C LEU A 117 7.94 -12.96 -1.02
N GLU A 118 9.23 -13.08 -1.29
CA GLU A 118 10.12 -13.98 -0.55
C GLU A 118 10.38 -13.49 0.88
N ALA A 119 10.50 -12.17 1.08
CA ALA A 119 10.78 -11.57 2.38
C ALA A 119 9.55 -11.43 3.29
N SER A 120 8.33 -11.38 2.75
CA SER A 120 7.13 -11.09 3.54
C SER A 120 5.93 -11.95 3.17
N ALA A 121 5.67 -12.97 4.00
CA ALA A 121 4.46 -13.77 3.93
C ALA A 121 3.17 -13.00 4.30
N ALA A 122 3.29 -11.75 4.76
CA ALA A 122 2.14 -10.91 5.10
C ALA A 122 1.49 -10.29 3.84
N VAL A 123 2.22 -10.19 2.73
CA VAL A 123 1.79 -9.59 1.46
C VAL A 123 1.16 -10.66 0.58
N ASP A 124 -0.08 -10.45 0.13
CA ASP A 124 -0.79 -11.46 -0.65
C ASP A 124 -0.55 -11.33 -2.16
N SER A 125 -0.28 -10.12 -2.65
CA SER A 125 -0.08 -9.85 -4.08
C SER A 125 0.60 -8.51 -4.33
N LEU A 126 1.06 -8.30 -5.55
CA LEU A 126 1.60 -7.02 -6.01
C LEU A 126 1.01 -6.67 -7.38
N ALA A 127 0.66 -5.40 -7.59
CA ALA A 127 0.37 -4.86 -8.92
C ALA A 127 1.66 -4.31 -9.54
N VAL A 128 2.27 -5.08 -10.44
CA VAL A 128 3.56 -4.78 -11.08
C VAL A 128 3.35 -3.92 -12.33
N GLY A 129 4.10 -2.83 -12.43
CA GLY A 129 4.00 -1.87 -13.54
C GLY A 129 2.83 -0.90 -13.34
N GLU A 130 2.09 -0.64 -14.41
CA GLU A 130 0.87 0.18 -14.38
C GLU A 130 -0.23 -0.57 -13.61
N PHE A 131 -0.64 0.00 -12.48
CA PHE A 131 -1.43 -0.71 -11.48
C PHE A 131 -2.93 -0.52 -11.64
N GLU A 132 -3.39 0.49 -12.38
CA GLU A 132 -4.79 0.90 -12.45
C GLU A 132 -5.71 -0.23 -12.90
N HIS A 133 -5.37 -0.89 -14.01
CA HIS A 133 -6.15 -2.03 -14.52
C HIS A 133 -6.02 -3.25 -13.60
N THR A 134 -4.82 -3.51 -13.10
CA THR A 134 -4.52 -4.66 -12.24
C THR A 134 -5.27 -4.60 -10.92
N LEU A 135 -5.36 -3.43 -10.29
CA LEU A 135 -6.13 -3.21 -9.07
C LEU A 135 -7.64 -3.37 -9.30
N CYS A 136 -8.15 -2.89 -10.44
CA CYS A 136 -9.55 -3.09 -10.81
C CYS A 136 -9.88 -4.57 -11.03
N GLU A 137 -9.02 -5.32 -11.71
CA GLU A 137 -9.18 -6.77 -11.87
C GLU A 137 -9.13 -7.48 -10.52
N LEU A 138 -8.15 -7.14 -9.67
CA LEU A 138 -8.01 -7.69 -8.33
C LEU A 138 -9.29 -7.48 -7.50
N ALA A 139 -9.80 -6.25 -7.46
CA ALA A 139 -11.05 -5.92 -6.77
C ALA A 139 -12.23 -6.76 -7.30
N ALA A 140 -12.36 -6.89 -8.62
CA ALA A 140 -13.41 -7.70 -9.25
C ALA A 140 -13.28 -9.21 -8.99
N ARG A 141 -12.07 -9.73 -8.80
CA ARG A 141 -11.84 -11.13 -8.42
C ARG A 141 -12.19 -11.37 -6.96
N LEU A 142 -11.71 -10.52 -6.06
CA LEU A 142 -12.01 -10.58 -4.63
C LEU A 142 -13.51 -10.44 -4.35
N ALA A 143 -14.19 -9.48 -4.98
CA ALA A 143 -15.64 -9.29 -4.83
C ALA A 143 -16.45 -10.51 -5.32
N ALA A 144 -15.91 -11.28 -6.27
CA ALA A 144 -16.52 -12.50 -6.78
C ALA A 144 -16.07 -13.78 -6.03
N GLY A 145 -15.25 -13.67 -4.99
CA GLY A 145 -14.69 -14.82 -4.27
C GLY A 145 -13.76 -15.69 -5.11
N ARG A 146 -13.15 -15.12 -6.17
CA ARG A 146 -12.21 -15.82 -7.05
C ARG A 146 -10.78 -15.70 -6.50
N PRO A 147 -9.93 -16.72 -6.72
CA PRO A 147 -8.52 -16.65 -6.34
C PRO A 147 -7.81 -15.50 -7.05
N THR A 148 -6.82 -14.93 -6.39
CA THR A 148 -6.00 -13.81 -6.85
C THR A 148 -4.80 -14.26 -7.66
#